data_AF-A0AAU3DPU0-F1
#
_entry.id   AF-A0AAU3DPU0-F1
#
_cell.length_a   1.000
_cell.length_b   1.000
_cell.length_c   1.000
_cell.angle_alpha   90.00
_cell.angle_beta   90.00
_cell.angle_gamma   90.00
#
_symmetry.space_group_name_H-M   'P 1'
#
loop_
_entity.id
_entity.type
_entity.pdbx_description
1 polymer ?
#
loop_
_entity_poly.entity_id
_entity_poly.type
_entity_poly.pdbx_seq_one_letter_code
_entity_poly.pdbx_strand_id
1 'polypeptide(L)'
;MSPTHALPTFRRRRPSTLLLVLGLALSLVAPTLVTTPASARLAPQAAHILCYAGGFSEPPGPGRPVALTWSHIGSRSNGSYTYRYWMVQEVSGSTLYYRNSYVAKCSGDSLVSTTEITPTDGFGTAACTSTVDRYPTSSDAERFAGQRTSWERPFLTTRTFRYWHREWLSVSTLQWVYGSSYAVRC
;
A
#
# COMPACT_ATOMS: atom_id res chain seq x y z
N MET A 1 -19.74 35.62 -92.74
CA MET A 1 -21.13 36.14 -92.75
C MET A 1 -21.65 36.01 -91.31
N SER A 2 -21.22 36.91 -90.41
CA SER A 2 -21.89 38.12 -89.87
C SER A 2 -23.11 37.83 -88.97
N PRO A 3 -23.35 38.53 -87.84
CA PRO A 3 -22.70 39.78 -87.39
C PRO A 3 -22.16 39.80 -85.94
N THR A 4 -21.28 40.78 -85.75
CA THR A 4 -20.73 41.40 -84.53
C THR A 4 -21.76 42.33 -83.85
N HIS A 5 -21.45 42.80 -82.62
CA HIS A 5 -21.86 44.03 -81.90
C HIS A 5 -22.29 43.69 -80.45
N ALA A 6 -21.86 44.35 -79.37
CA ALA A 6 -20.91 45.44 -79.12
C ALA A 6 -20.54 45.47 -77.60
N LEU A 7 -19.39 46.08 -77.27
CA LEU A 7 -18.87 46.39 -75.92
C LEU A 7 -19.52 47.66 -75.31
N PRO A 8 -19.37 47.89 -74.00
CA PRO A 8 -18.50 49.00 -73.55
C PRO A 8 -17.64 48.65 -72.30
N THR A 9 -16.31 48.83 -72.34
CA THR A 9 -15.51 49.96 -71.76
C THR A 9 -15.75 50.23 -70.27
N PHE A 10 -14.75 50.28 -69.38
CA PHE A 10 -13.71 51.32 -69.33
C PHE A 10 -12.68 51.04 -68.19
N ARG A 11 -11.40 51.39 -68.44
CA ARG A 11 -10.41 52.10 -67.56
C ARG A 11 -10.17 51.62 -66.11
N ARG A 12 -9.01 51.79 -65.47
CA ARG A 12 -7.63 52.24 -65.76
C ARG A 12 -6.86 51.90 -64.46
N ARG A 13 -5.56 51.61 -64.59
CA ARG A 13 -4.42 52.03 -63.72
C ARG A 13 -4.73 52.28 -62.23
N ARG A 14 -4.13 51.47 -61.32
CA ARG A 14 -2.85 51.74 -60.58
C ARG A 14 -2.88 53.06 -59.78
N PRO A 15 -2.17 53.22 -58.65
CA PRO A 15 -1.29 52.29 -57.93
C PRO A 15 -1.41 52.43 -56.39
N SER A 16 -0.42 51.87 -55.70
CA SER A 16 0.18 52.44 -54.49
C SER A 16 -0.59 52.30 -53.19
N THR A 17 -0.08 51.30 -52.44
CA THR A 17 0.28 51.38 -51.03
C THR A 17 -0.83 51.58 -50.01
N LEU A 18 -0.58 50.84 -48.93
CA LEU A 18 -0.96 51.16 -47.56
C LEU A 18 -2.35 50.71 -47.14
N LEU A 19 -2.26 49.86 -46.11
CA LEU A 19 -3.17 49.75 -44.98
C LEU A 19 -4.31 48.74 -45.15
N LEU A 20 -4.09 47.57 -44.53
CA LEU A 20 -4.81 47.11 -43.33
C LEU A 20 -4.85 45.58 -43.39
N VAL A 21 -3.99 44.88 -42.64
CA VAL A 21 -4.29 44.48 -41.26
C VAL A 21 -5.57 43.64 -41.22
N LEU A 22 -5.44 42.31 -41.27
CA LEU A 22 -6.11 41.35 -40.38
C LEU A 22 -5.95 39.90 -40.88
N GLY A 23 -5.74 38.98 -39.95
CA GLY A 23 -6.24 37.61 -40.07
C GLY A 23 -5.25 36.62 -40.66
N LEU A 24 -4.31 36.10 -39.87
CA LEU A 24 -4.48 34.80 -39.20
C LEU A 24 -4.86 33.65 -40.14
N ALA A 25 -3.97 32.66 -40.19
CA ALA A 25 -4.23 31.28 -39.77
C ALA A 25 -3.69 30.23 -40.74
N LEU A 26 -2.72 29.49 -40.22
CA LEU A 26 -2.52 28.04 -40.39
C LEU A 26 -2.33 27.48 -41.80
N SER A 27 -1.08 27.09 -42.08
CA SER A 27 -0.73 25.66 -42.20
C SER A 27 0.77 25.49 -42.43
N LEU A 28 1.53 25.40 -41.33
CA LEU A 28 2.90 24.88 -41.34
C LEU A 28 2.79 23.35 -41.22
N VAL A 29 3.10 22.63 -42.31
CA VAL A 29 3.16 21.16 -42.30
C VAL A 29 4.54 20.76 -41.78
N ALA A 30 4.59 20.26 -40.54
CA ALA A 30 5.77 19.60 -39.98
C ALA A 30 5.59 18.07 -40.06
N PRO A 31 6.64 17.30 -40.40
CA PRO A 31 6.54 15.84 -40.47
C PRO A 31 6.49 15.26 -39.05
N THR A 32 5.39 14.56 -38.75
CA THR A 32 5.24 13.80 -37.50
C THR A 32 6.16 12.58 -37.52
N LEU A 33 7.22 12.62 -36.72
CA LEU A 33 7.93 11.43 -36.27
C LEU A 33 6.93 10.53 -35.55
N VAL A 34 6.68 9.34 -36.11
CA VAL A 34 5.93 8.27 -35.45
C VAL A 34 6.83 7.73 -34.35
N THR A 35 6.79 8.35 -33.17
CA THR A 35 7.30 7.74 -31.95
C THR A 35 6.33 6.63 -31.58
N THR A 36 6.70 5.39 -31.84
CA THR A 36 6.02 4.21 -31.29
C THR A 36 5.82 4.43 -29.79
N PRO A 37 4.59 4.28 -29.25
CA PRO A 37 4.40 4.39 -27.82
C PRO A 37 5.27 3.31 -27.17
N ALA A 38 6.23 3.75 -26.36
CA ALA A 38 6.95 2.85 -25.47
C ALA A 38 5.89 2.10 -24.68
N SER A 39 5.85 0.77 -24.87
CA SER A 39 4.99 -0.12 -24.10
C SER A 39 5.19 0.25 -22.63
N ALA A 40 4.18 0.86 -22.02
CA ALA A 40 4.15 1.10 -20.59
C ALA A 40 4.16 -0.28 -19.94
N ARG A 41 5.36 -0.80 -19.65
CA ARG A 41 5.51 -1.92 -18.74
C ARG A 41 4.81 -1.44 -17.47
N LEU A 42 3.83 -2.22 -17.00
CA LEU A 42 3.28 -2.07 -15.66
C LEU A 42 4.46 -1.81 -14.73
N ALA A 43 4.49 -0.64 -14.10
CA ALA A 43 5.48 -0.36 -13.08
C ALA A 43 5.44 -1.55 -12.11
N PRO A 44 6.58 -2.18 -11.78
CA PRO A 44 6.59 -3.26 -10.81
C PRO A 44 5.84 -2.75 -9.59
N GLN A 45 4.76 -3.44 -9.23
CA GLN A 45 3.91 -3.08 -8.11
C GLN A 45 4.85 -2.87 -6.92
N ALA A 46 5.00 -1.62 -6.48
CA ALA A 46 6.07 -1.26 -5.56
C ALA A 46 5.92 -2.12 -4.31
N ALA A 47 6.95 -2.91 -4.00
CA ALA A 47 6.96 -3.79 -2.84
C ALA A 47 6.54 -2.99 -1.61
N HIS A 48 5.54 -3.49 -0.87
CA HIS A 48 5.01 -2.76 0.27
C HIS A 48 5.85 -3.07 1.51
N ILE A 49 6.29 -2.04 2.25
CA ILE A 49 7.23 -2.19 3.37
C ILE A 49 6.79 -3.21 4.42
N LEU A 50 5.48 -3.28 4.70
CA LEU A 50 4.89 -4.26 5.61
C LEU A 50 5.00 -5.73 5.15
N CYS A 51 5.32 -5.99 3.88
CA CYS A 51 5.39 -7.31 3.29
C CYS A 51 6.82 -7.87 3.16
N TYR A 52 7.83 -7.00 3.03
CA TYR A 52 9.23 -7.44 2.85
C TYR A 52 10.18 -7.03 3.98
N ALA A 53 9.92 -5.94 4.71
CA ALA A 53 10.87 -5.43 5.70
C ALA A 53 10.87 -6.25 7.01
N GLY A 54 12.00 -6.25 7.72
CA GLY A 54 12.11 -6.78 9.09
C GLY A 54 11.81 -5.74 10.19
N GLY A 55 11.70 -4.47 9.80
CA GLY A 55 11.50 -3.35 10.71
C GLY A 55 11.75 -2.03 9.98
N PHE A 56 11.16 -0.96 10.48
CA PHE A 56 11.45 0.39 10.02
C PHE A 56 11.07 1.43 11.08
N SER A 57 11.67 2.60 10.98
CA SER A 57 11.35 3.73 11.84
C SER A 57 10.68 4.81 11.01
N GLU A 58 9.74 5.49 11.64
CA GLU A 58 9.07 6.64 11.07
C GLU A 58 9.36 7.85 11.97
N PRO A 59 9.96 8.92 11.42
CA PRO A 59 10.24 10.11 12.19
C PRO A 59 8.96 10.79 12.69
N PRO A 60 9.06 11.74 13.65
CA PRO A 60 7.95 12.61 14.01
C PRO A 60 7.45 13.39 12.79
N GLY A 61 6.17 13.74 12.78
CA GLY A 61 5.55 14.51 11.70
C GLY A 61 4.39 15.38 12.18
N PRO A 62 3.79 16.19 11.29
CA PRO A 62 2.77 17.18 11.65
C PRO A 62 1.53 16.60 12.36
N GLY A 63 1.21 15.33 12.12
CA GLY A 63 0.11 14.61 12.79
C GLY A 63 0.57 13.63 13.89
N ARG A 64 1.88 13.56 14.17
CA ARG A 64 2.43 12.64 15.15
C ARG A 64 3.71 13.21 15.79
N PRO A 65 3.64 13.71 17.02
CA PRO A 65 4.77 14.40 17.66
C PRO A 65 5.90 13.45 18.07
N VAL A 66 5.68 12.14 18.06
CA VAL A 66 6.63 11.12 18.49
C VAL A 66 7.11 10.26 17.33
N ALA A 67 8.36 9.81 17.39
CA ALA A 67 8.90 8.83 16.47
C ALA A 67 8.28 7.46 16.75
N LEU A 68 8.05 6.67 15.70
CA LEU A 68 7.59 5.29 15.82
C LEU A 68 8.64 4.33 15.28
N THR A 69 8.65 3.14 15.86
CA THR A 69 9.36 1.99 15.32
C THR A 69 8.36 0.88 15.07
N TRP A 70 8.32 0.41 13.83
CA TRP A 70 7.59 -0.77 13.41
C TRP A 70 8.54 -1.95 13.44
N SER A 71 8.22 -2.96 14.25
CA SER A 71 9.01 -4.17 14.39
C SER A 71 8.24 -5.35 13.83
N HIS A 72 8.84 -6.08 12.90
CA HIS A 72 8.30 -7.37 12.47
C HIS A 72 8.49 -8.39 13.59
N ILE A 73 7.43 -9.10 13.93
CA ILE A 73 7.42 -10.07 15.03
C ILE A 73 7.57 -11.50 14.52
N GLY A 74 6.91 -11.77 13.40
CA GLY A 74 6.89 -13.09 12.78
C GLY A 74 5.82 -13.17 11.70
N SER A 75 5.72 -14.35 11.07
CA SER A 75 4.87 -14.54 9.91
C SER A 75 4.22 -15.92 9.94
N ARG A 76 3.01 -16.04 9.42
CA ARG A 76 2.36 -17.32 9.14
C ARG A 76 1.75 -17.30 7.75
N SER A 77 1.97 -18.38 6.99
CA SER A 77 1.41 -18.52 5.65
C SER A 77 0.15 -19.37 5.73
N ASN A 78 -0.91 -18.94 5.03
CA ASN A 78 -2.13 -19.70 4.86
C ASN A 78 -2.59 -19.54 3.41
N GLY A 79 -2.53 -20.64 2.65
CA GLY A 79 -2.71 -20.63 1.19
C GLY A 79 -1.66 -19.77 0.49
N SER A 80 -2.11 -18.91 -0.43
CA SER A 80 -1.26 -17.99 -1.21
C SER A 80 -0.88 -16.69 -0.48
N TYR A 81 -1.25 -16.56 0.79
CA TYR A 81 -1.03 -15.35 1.57
C TYR A 81 -0.09 -15.58 2.75
N THR A 82 0.72 -14.58 3.05
CA THR A 82 1.53 -14.52 4.27
C THR A 82 1.00 -13.40 5.17
N TYR A 83 0.70 -13.76 6.40
CA TYR A 83 0.24 -12.87 7.46
C TYR A 83 1.45 -12.48 8.31
N ARG A 84 1.88 -11.23 8.21
CA ARG A 84 3.04 -10.69 8.92
C ARG A 84 2.56 -9.87 10.11
N TYR A 85 3.09 -10.18 11.28
CA TYR A 85 2.72 -9.55 12.53
C TYR A 85 3.70 -8.44 12.87
N TRP A 86 3.16 -7.30 13.28
CA TRP A 86 3.90 -6.07 13.51
C TRP A 86 3.55 -5.48 14.87
N MET A 87 4.57 -5.04 15.60
CA MET A 87 4.41 -4.19 16.78
C MET A 87 4.86 -2.78 16.44
N VAL A 88 4.03 -1.80 16.78
CA VAL A 88 4.34 -0.39 16.67
C VAL A 88 4.66 0.14 18.05
N GLN A 89 5.82 0.77 18.17
CA GLN A 89 6.33 1.29 19.43
C GLN A 89 6.62 2.78 19.30
N GLU A 90 6.19 3.58 20.28
CA GLU A 90 6.59 4.97 20.44
C GLU A 90 7.98 5.06 21.07
N VAL A 91 8.83 5.90 20.51
CA VAL A 91 10.18 6.14 21.02
C VAL A 91 10.15 7.35 21.96
N SER A 92 10.58 7.17 23.21
CA SER A 92 10.72 8.25 24.19
C SER A 92 12.03 8.05 24.96
N GLY A 93 13.04 8.86 24.63
CA GLY A 93 14.41 8.65 25.09
C GLY A 93 14.98 7.35 24.51
N SER A 94 15.54 6.49 25.37
CA SER A 94 15.99 5.14 25.00
C SER A 94 14.90 4.07 25.15
N THR A 95 13.67 4.46 25.52
CA THR A 95 12.59 3.53 25.85
C THR A 95 11.60 3.41 24.70
N LEU A 96 11.21 2.16 24.38
CA LEU A 96 10.18 1.83 23.41
C LEU A 96 8.88 1.46 24.13
N TYR A 97 7.86 2.28 23.94
CA TYR A 97 6.53 2.06 24.51
C TYR A 97 5.61 1.42 23.48
N TYR A 98 4.89 0.38 23.88
CA TYR A 98 3.88 -0.26 23.06
C TYR A 98 2.81 0.78 22.68
N ARG A 99 2.43 0.80 21.40
CA ARG A 99 1.37 1.67 20.89
C ARG A 99 0.24 0.84 20.30
N ASN A 100 0.54 0.08 19.24
CA ASN A 100 -0.42 -0.69 18.48
C ASN A 100 0.23 -1.97 17.96
N SER A 101 -0.60 -2.89 17.50
CA SER A 101 -0.19 -4.11 16.83
C SER A 101 -0.98 -4.26 15.54
N TYR A 102 -0.35 -4.79 14.50
CA TYR A 102 -1.00 -5.01 13.21
C TYR A 102 -0.70 -6.40 12.68
N VAL A 103 -1.62 -6.91 11.87
CA VAL A 103 -1.36 -8.00 10.93
C VAL A 103 -1.48 -7.46 9.51
N ALA A 104 -0.44 -7.66 8.71
CA ALA A 104 -0.43 -7.37 7.29
C ALA A 104 -0.62 -8.67 6.52
N LYS A 105 -1.67 -8.76 5.70
CA LYS A 105 -1.89 -9.84 4.76
C LYS A 105 -1.18 -9.48 3.45
N CYS A 106 -0.23 -10.31 3.06
CA CYS A 106 0.62 -10.09 1.89
C CYS A 106 0.44 -11.21 0.87
N SER A 107 0.49 -10.87 -0.41
CA SER A 107 0.63 -11.82 -1.52
C SER A 107 1.96 -11.53 -2.20
N GLY A 108 2.98 -12.35 -1.89
CA GLY A 108 4.37 -11.98 -2.13
C GLY A 108 4.71 -10.66 -1.42
N ASP A 109 5.25 -9.70 -2.17
CA ASP A 109 5.61 -8.37 -1.65
C ASP A 109 4.47 -7.35 -1.72
N SER A 110 3.30 -7.74 -2.24
CA SER A 110 2.14 -6.85 -2.34
C SER A 110 1.28 -6.91 -1.08
N LEU A 111 0.94 -5.74 -0.54
CA LEU A 111 0.00 -5.64 0.57
C LEU A 111 -1.43 -5.84 0.07
N VAL A 112 -2.12 -6.84 0.62
CA VAL A 112 -3.55 -7.08 0.35
C VAL A 112 -4.40 -6.31 1.35
N SER A 113 -4.05 -6.38 2.63
CA SER A 113 -4.75 -5.65 3.69
C SER A 113 -3.88 -5.51 4.94
N THR A 114 -4.14 -4.50 5.75
CA THR A 114 -3.57 -4.36 7.09
C THR A 114 -4.71 -4.21 8.09
N THR A 115 -4.64 -4.93 9.21
CA THR A 115 -5.66 -4.88 10.26
C THR A 115 -4.97 -4.66 11.60
N GLU A 116 -5.49 -3.69 12.36
CA GLU A 116 -5.06 -3.50 13.75
C GLU A 116 -5.58 -4.65 14.62
N ILE A 117 -4.72 -5.17 15.49
CA ILE A 117 -5.06 -6.22 16.45
C ILE A 117 -4.87 -5.69 17.87
N THR A 118 -5.99 -5.37 18.53
CA THR A 118 -5.95 -4.93 19.92
C THR A 118 -5.58 -6.11 20.83
N PRO A 119 -4.50 -6.04 21.61
CA PRO A 119 -4.12 -7.13 22.50
C PRO A 119 -5.13 -7.28 23.64
N THR A 120 -5.44 -8.52 23.99
CA THR A 120 -6.24 -8.85 25.17
C THR A 120 -5.35 -9.33 26.31
N ASP A 121 -5.74 -9.08 27.57
CA ASP A 121 -5.03 -9.64 28.71
C ASP A 121 -5.20 -11.16 28.76
N GLY A 122 -4.11 -11.91 28.98
CA GLY A 122 -4.15 -13.37 28.97
C GLY A 122 -3.26 -14.03 30.00
N PHE A 123 -2.93 -13.34 31.09
CA PHE A 123 -2.13 -13.91 32.18
C PHE A 123 -2.67 -15.28 32.63
N GLY A 124 -1.78 -16.27 32.76
CA GLY A 124 -2.14 -17.65 33.13
C GLY A 124 -2.84 -18.48 32.05
N THR A 125 -3.19 -17.89 30.90
CA THR A 125 -3.79 -18.65 29.79
C THR A 125 -2.75 -19.39 28.97
N ALA A 126 -3.17 -20.43 28.24
CA ALA A 126 -2.31 -21.15 27.30
C ALA A 126 -1.64 -20.24 26.26
N ALA A 127 -2.29 -19.13 25.89
CA ALA A 127 -1.74 -18.14 24.97
C ALA A 127 -0.54 -17.36 25.55
N CYS A 128 -0.42 -17.29 26.88
CA CYS A 128 0.71 -16.66 27.58
C CYS A 128 1.72 -17.65 28.16
N THR A 129 1.39 -18.94 28.25
CA THR A 129 2.32 -19.97 28.74
C THR A 129 2.96 -20.78 27.62
N SER A 130 2.40 -20.80 26.41
CA SER A 130 2.93 -21.52 25.25
C SER A 130 3.59 -20.61 24.20
N THR A 131 4.67 -21.10 23.59
CA THR A 131 5.34 -20.52 22.40
C THR A 131 5.32 -21.48 21.20
N VAL A 132 4.43 -22.47 21.24
CA VAL A 132 4.24 -23.45 20.15
C VAL A 132 2.80 -23.44 19.67
N ASP A 133 2.58 -23.98 18.47
CA ASP A 133 1.24 -24.15 17.90
C ASP A 133 0.35 -24.96 18.85
N ARG A 134 -0.90 -24.53 19.00
CA ARG A 134 -1.91 -25.16 19.84
C ARG A 134 -3.06 -25.66 18.97
N TYR A 135 -3.67 -26.77 19.36
CA TYR A 135 -4.80 -27.36 18.64
C TYR A 135 -5.93 -27.61 19.64
N PRO A 136 -6.80 -26.61 19.90
CA PRO A 136 -7.89 -26.75 20.86
C PRO A 136 -8.87 -27.87 20.49
N THR A 137 -9.03 -28.13 19.19
CA THR A 137 -9.81 -29.23 18.62
C THR A 137 -9.05 -29.85 17.46
N SER A 138 -9.55 -30.95 16.88
CA SER A 138 -8.99 -31.52 15.65
C SER A 138 -9.20 -30.64 14.41
N SER A 139 -10.12 -29.67 14.48
CA SER A 139 -10.49 -28.77 13.38
C SER A 139 -10.09 -27.31 13.61
N ASP A 140 -9.44 -26.98 14.73
CA ASP A 140 -8.96 -25.64 15.06
C ASP A 140 -7.46 -25.67 15.36
N ALA A 141 -6.73 -24.68 14.85
CA ALA A 141 -5.34 -24.47 15.19
C ALA A 141 -5.11 -23.01 15.57
N GLU A 142 -4.31 -22.80 16.62
CA GLU A 142 -3.78 -21.51 17.03
C GLU A 142 -2.27 -21.56 16.88
N ARG A 143 -1.77 -21.04 15.76
CA ARG A 143 -0.35 -21.06 15.41
C ARG A 143 0.37 -19.92 16.10
N PHE A 144 1.48 -20.20 16.75
CA PHE A 144 2.27 -19.16 17.41
C PHE A 144 3.02 -18.33 16.36
N ALA A 145 2.72 -17.06 16.20
CA ALA A 145 3.37 -16.23 15.19
C ALA A 145 4.69 -15.61 15.68
N GLY A 146 4.81 -15.35 16.99
CA GLY A 146 5.98 -14.76 17.61
C GLY A 146 5.63 -13.97 18.85
N GLN A 147 6.64 -13.35 19.46
CA GLN A 147 6.44 -12.51 20.63
C GLN A 147 7.43 -11.35 20.66
N ARG A 148 7.06 -10.28 21.36
CA ARG A 148 7.98 -9.17 21.64
C ARG A 148 7.63 -8.52 22.96
N THR A 149 8.68 -8.07 23.63
CA THR A 149 8.59 -7.39 24.90
C THR A 149 8.71 -5.88 24.70
N SER A 150 7.85 -5.10 25.33
CA SER A 150 7.82 -3.63 25.23
C SER A 150 7.36 -3.02 26.55
N TRP A 151 7.75 -1.77 26.80
CA TRP A 151 7.16 -1.01 27.90
C TRP A 151 5.72 -0.68 27.58
N GLU A 152 4.86 -0.70 28.60
CA GLU A 152 3.45 -0.39 28.42
C GLU A 152 3.01 0.75 29.34
N ARG A 153 2.23 1.67 28.78
CA ARG A 153 1.57 2.75 29.52
C ARG A 153 0.13 2.34 29.87
N PRO A 154 -0.43 2.84 30.99
CA PRO A 154 0.14 3.81 31.92
C PRO A 154 1.03 3.20 33.01
N PHE A 155 1.01 1.88 33.19
CA PHE A 155 1.63 1.22 34.34
C PHE A 155 3.16 1.25 34.36
N LEU A 156 3.80 1.70 33.27
CA LEU A 156 5.25 1.73 33.09
C LEU A 156 5.86 0.40 33.53
N THR A 157 5.32 -0.70 32.97
CA THR A 157 5.88 -2.04 33.18
C THR A 157 6.23 -2.64 31.84
N THR A 158 7.20 -3.54 31.87
CA THR A 158 7.58 -4.32 30.70
C THR A 158 6.61 -5.47 30.54
N ARG A 159 5.97 -5.57 29.38
CA ARG A 159 5.01 -6.62 29.03
C ARG A 159 5.44 -7.36 27.78
N THR A 160 5.15 -8.66 27.75
CA THR A 160 5.38 -9.52 26.58
C THR A 160 4.07 -9.70 25.83
N PHE A 161 4.08 -9.26 24.57
CA PHE A 161 2.96 -9.43 23.67
C PHE A 161 3.22 -10.67 22.81
N ARG A 162 2.28 -11.61 22.80
CA ARG A 162 2.33 -12.84 21.99
C ARG A 162 1.30 -12.78 20.88
N TYR A 163 1.71 -13.18 19.68
CA TYR A 163 0.91 -13.08 18.48
C TYR A 163 0.51 -14.47 18.01
N TRP A 164 -0.75 -14.62 17.64
CA TRP A 164 -1.35 -15.90 17.29
C TRP A 164 -2.13 -15.79 15.98
N HIS A 165 -2.04 -16.86 15.20
CA HIS A 165 -2.72 -17.03 13.92
C HIS A 165 -3.70 -18.19 14.05
N ARG A 166 -5.00 -17.89 14.01
CA ARG A 166 -6.05 -18.89 14.13
C ARG A 166 -6.46 -19.40 12.75
N GLU A 167 -6.53 -20.71 12.62
CA GLU A 167 -6.97 -21.42 11.43
C GLU A 167 -8.04 -22.43 11.81
N TRP A 168 -8.89 -22.79 10.86
CA TRP A 168 -9.83 -23.89 10.99
C TRP A 168 -9.74 -24.81 9.78
N LEU A 169 -9.93 -26.11 9.98
CA LEU A 169 -9.90 -27.09 8.90
C LEU A 169 -11.25 -27.08 8.18
N SER A 170 -11.26 -26.67 6.92
CA SER A 170 -12.45 -26.73 6.09
C SER A 170 -12.72 -28.15 5.64
N VAL A 171 -13.87 -28.71 6.05
CA VAL A 171 -14.26 -30.07 5.66
C VAL A 171 -14.62 -30.20 4.18
N SER A 172 -14.99 -29.10 3.51
CA SER A 172 -15.33 -29.11 2.08
C SER A 172 -14.10 -29.07 1.18
N THR A 173 -13.02 -28.42 1.63
CA THR A 173 -11.77 -28.26 0.84
C THR A 173 -10.61 -29.08 1.39
N LEU A 174 -10.75 -29.65 2.60
CA LEU A 174 -9.72 -30.35 3.36
C LEU A 174 -8.44 -29.51 3.56
N GLN A 175 -8.60 -28.19 3.62
CA GLN A 175 -7.51 -27.23 3.80
C GLN A 175 -7.70 -26.41 5.07
N TRP A 176 -6.58 -26.03 5.70
CA TRP A 176 -6.59 -25.04 6.78
C TRP A 176 -6.92 -23.67 6.21
N VAL A 177 -8.02 -23.09 6.66
CA VAL A 177 -8.48 -21.77 6.26
C VAL A 177 -8.18 -20.78 7.36
N TYR A 178 -7.64 -19.62 6.98
CA TYR A 178 -7.47 -18.49 7.89
C TYR A 178 -8.78 -18.16 8.62
N GLY A 179 -8.74 -18.15 9.94
CA GLY A 179 -9.84 -17.68 10.79
C GLY A 179 -9.61 -16.24 11.23
N SER A 180 -8.61 -16.03 12.08
CA SER A 180 -8.33 -14.72 12.66
C SER A 180 -6.88 -14.56 13.10
N SER A 181 -6.53 -13.33 13.46
CA SER A 181 -5.25 -13.00 14.07
C SER A 181 -5.52 -12.26 15.35
N TYR A 182 -4.77 -12.57 16.40
CA TYR A 182 -4.92 -11.90 17.69
C TYR A 182 -3.58 -11.77 18.39
N ALA A 183 -3.52 -10.82 19.31
CA ALA A 183 -2.39 -10.60 20.19
C ALA A 183 -2.85 -10.73 21.63
N VAL A 184 -1.98 -11.24 22.50
CA VAL A 184 -2.25 -11.41 23.92
C VAL A 184 -1.15 -10.72 24.72
N ARG A 185 -1.55 -9.96 25.72
CA ARG A 185 -0.68 -9.35 26.71
C ARG A 185 -0.44 -10.32 27.86
N CYS A 186 0.85 -10.59 28.07
CA CYS A 186 1.44 -11.34 29.17
C CYS A 186 2.34 -10.34 29.94
#